data_AF-A0A8J4VF37-F1
#
_entry.id   AF-A0A8J4VF37-F1
#
_cell.length_a   1.000
_cell.length_b   1.000
_cell.length_c   1.000
_cell.angle_alpha   90.00
_cell.angle_beta   90.00
_cell.angle_gamma   90.00
#
_symmetry.space_group_name_H-M   'P 1'
#
loop_
_entity.id
_entity.type
_entity.pdbx_description
1 polymer ?
#
loop_
_entity_poly.entity_id
_entity_poly.type
_entity_poly.pdbx_seq_one_letter_code
_entity_poly.pdbx_strand_id
1 'polypeptide(L)'
;MSSSNLNALLSEGTSISDFFSDLNVSILQAEANFRSIQVHVDSLLRVLSLLLLKKKAALKAAIESLPRVTVTAEEESYKACSICMEEFDIGSEAREMPCKHRFHSGCVEKWLRLRGSCPLCRYVMPLEEEES
;
A
#
# COMPACT_ATOMS: atom_id res chain seq x y z
N MET A 1 -7.69 54.59 -57.66
CA MET A 1 -8.84 53.92 -57.02
C MET A 1 -8.78 52.45 -57.42
N SER A 2 -8.41 51.56 -56.50
CA SER A 2 -8.82 50.15 -56.55
C SER A 2 -8.71 49.62 -55.14
N SER A 3 -9.82 49.76 -54.42
CA SER A 3 -10.04 49.13 -53.12
C SER A 3 -10.42 47.69 -53.39
N SER A 4 -9.47 46.77 -53.23
CA SER A 4 -9.71 45.33 -53.27
C SER A 4 -8.45 44.67 -52.69
N ASN A 5 -8.48 43.85 -51.65
CA ASN A 5 -9.58 43.21 -50.97
C ASN A 5 -9.02 42.73 -49.61
N LEU A 6 -9.25 43.48 -48.53
CA LEU A 6 -8.84 43.05 -47.18
C LEU A 6 -9.57 41.78 -46.72
N ASN A 7 -10.57 41.31 -47.46
CA ASN A 7 -11.27 40.06 -47.20
C ASN A 7 -10.49 38.80 -47.63
N ALA A 8 -9.36 38.93 -48.34
CA ALA A 8 -8.54 37.78 -48.74
C ALA A 8 -7.62 37.24 -47.62
N LEU A 9 -7.53 37.94 -46.49
CA LEU A 9 -6.75 37.52 -45.32
C LEU A 9 -7.63 36.93 -44.19
N LEU A 10 -8.93 36.70 -44.46
CA LEU A 10 -9.88 36.10 -43.53
C LEU A 10 -10.46 34.75 -44.02
N SER A 11 -9.90 34.16 -45.07
CA SER A 11 -10.41 32.90 -45.63
C SER A 11 -9.85 31.63 -45.00
N GLU A 12 -8.94 31.73 -44.02
CA GLU A 12 -8.47 30.57 -43.26
C GLU A 12 -8.72 30.78 -41.77
N GLY A 13 -9.93 31.22 -41.44
CA GLY A 13 -10.42 31.14 -40.08
C GLY A 13 -10.85 29.72 -39.78
N THR A 14 -9.95 28.90 -39.22
CA THR A 14 -10.40 27.72 -38.48
C THR A 14 -11.38 28.21 -37.41
N SER A 15 -12.54 27.58 -37.34
CA SER A 15 -13.60 28.04 -36.44
C SER A 15 -13.09 28.00 -35.00
N ILE A 16 -13.60 28.88 -34.14
CA ILE A 16 -13.29 28.84 -32.70
C ILE A 16 -13.60 27.45 -32.12
N SER A 17 -14.60 26.75 -32.66
CA SER A 17 -14.89 25.34 -32.33
C SER A 17 -13.73 24.40 -32.65
N ASP A 18 -13.04 24.65 -33.75
CA ASP A 18 -11.96 23.81 -34.27
C ASP A 18 -10.69 24.05 -33.46
N PHE A 19 -10.45 25.31 -33.06
CA PHE A 19 -9.40 25.64 -32.10
C PHE A 19 -9.63 24.98 -30.74
N PHE A 20 -10.87 24.98 -30.24
CA PHE A 20 -11.19 24.28 -28.99
C PHE A 20 -11.11 22.77 -29.13
N SER A 21 -11.42 22.17 -30.28
CA SER A 21 -11.22 20.75 -30.51
C SER A 21 -9.74 20.37 -30.58
N ASP A 22 -8.91 21.18 -31.23
CA ASP A 22 -7.47 20.95 -31.33
C ASP A 22 -6.77 21.13 -29.98
N LEU A 23 -7.24 22.11 -29.19
CA LEU A 23 -6.79 22.28 -27.81
C LEU A 23 -7.20 21.08 -26.94
N ASN A 24 -8.42 20.57 -27.11
CA ASN A 24 -8.90 19.39 -26.39
C ASN A 24 -8.14 18.11 -26.78
N VAL A 25 -7.82 17.92 -28.07
CA VAL A 25 -6.97 16.82 -28.56
C VAL A 25 -5.55 16.94 -27.99
N SER A 26 -4.97 18.15 -27.96
CA SER A 26 -3.64 18.39 -27.40
C SER A 26 -3.59 18.14 -25.89
N ILE A 27 -4.66 18.49 -25.16
CA ILE A 27 -4.82 18.19 -23.73
C ILE A 27 -4.93 16.67 -23.51
N LEU A 28 -5.78 15.97 -24.27
CA LEU A 28 -5.93 14.52 -24.18
C LEU A 28 -4.64 13.76 -24.53
N GLN A 29 -3.86 14.25 -25.49
CA GLN A 29 -2.55 13.70 -25.83
C GLN A 29 -1.55 13.91 -24.68
N ALA A 30 -1.54 15.09 -24.06
CA ALA A 30 -0.71 15.37 -22.89
C ALA A 30 -1.10 14.52 -21.67
N GLU A 31 -2.40 14.30 -21.43
CA GLU A 31 -2.90 13.40 -20.40
C GLU A 31 -2.49 11.94 -20.67
N ALA A 32 -2.60 11.46 -21.92
CA ALA A 32 -2.15 10.13 -22.32
C ALA A 32 -0.63 9.96 -22.13
N ASN A 33 0.16 10.99 -22.45
CA ASN A 33 1.61 11.00 -22.23
C ASN A 33 1.96 11.01 -20.74
N PHE A 34 1.16 11.66 -19.91
CA PHE A 34 1.35 11.69 -18.46
C PHE A 34 1.02 10.35 -17.78
N ARG A 35 0.16 9.51 -18.38
CA ARG A 35 -0.19 8.17 -17.84
C ARG A 35 1.03 7.28 -17.60
N SER A 36 2.04 7.35 -18.48
CA SER A 36 3.26 6.54 -18.32
C SER A 36 4.02 6.93 -17.05
N ILE A 37 4.13 8.22 -16.75
CA ILE A 37 4.77 8.73 -15.53
C ILE A 37 3.87 8.48 -14.32
N GLN A 38 2.55 8.61 -14.48
CA GLN A 38 1.57 8.42 -13.42
C GLN A 38 1.60 7.00 -12.84
N VAL A 39 1.80 5.96 -13.65
CA VAL A 39 1.97 4.58 -13.15
C VAL A 39 3.20 4.45 -12.26
N HIS A 40 4.29 5.14 -12.61
CA HIS A 40 5.50 5.15 -11.81
C HIS A 40 5.32 5.97 -10.53
N VAL A 41 4.62 7.11 -10.59
CA VAL A 41 4.25 7.92 -9.42
C VAL A 41 3.33 7.13 -8.49
N ASP A 42 2.34 6.41 -8.99
CA ASP A 42 1.44 5.56 -8.19
C ASP A 42 2.19 4.39 -7.55
N SER A 43 3.11 3.77 -8.29
CA SER A 43 3.99 2.71 -7.78
C SER A 43 4.90 3.25 -6.67
N LEU A 44 5.52 4.41 -6.89
CA LEU A 44 6.33 5.09 -5.90
C LEU A 44 5.50 5.52 -4.69
N LEU A 45 4.29 6.05 -4.87
CA LEU A 45 3.38 6.41 -3.79
C LEU A 45 2.96 5.18 -2.98
N ARG A 46 2.79 4.00 -3.58
CA ARG A 46 2.54 2.74 -2.85
C ARG A 46 3.76 2.32 -2.05
N VAL A 47 4.96 2.37 -2.63
CA VAL A 47 6.21 2.04 -1.92
C VAL A 47 6.45 3.04 -0.79
N LEU A 48 6.28 4.33 -1.05
CA LEU A 48 6.33 5.39 -0.06
C LEU A 48 5.23 5.23 0.99
N SER A 49 4.06 4.70 0.66
CA SER A 49 3.04 4.34 1.65
C SER A 49 3.52 3.21 2.57
N LEU A 50 4.20 2.20 2.04
CA LEU A 50 4.78 1.12 2.84
C LEU A 50 5.99 1.57 3.68
N LEU A 51 6.72 2.60 3.22
CA LEU A 51 7.92 3.15 3.87
C LEU A 51 7.62 4.32 4.81
N LEU A 52 6.59 5.13 4.53
CA LEU A 52 6.30 6.43 5.17
C LEU A 52 4.91 6.53 5.81
N LEU A 53 3.88 5.78 5.37
CA LEU A 53 2.56 5.87 6.03
C LEU A 53 2.57 5.08 7.35
N LYS A 54 2.69 5.86 8.42
CA LYS A 54 2.46 5.58 9.85
C LYS A 54 2.57 4.12 10.25
N LYS A 55 3.67 3.79 10.94
CA LYS A 55 3.87 2.57 11.71
C LYS A 55 2.76 2.42 12.75
N LYS A 56 1.65 1.79 12.39
CA LYS A 56 0.57 1.53 13.34
C LYS A 56 0.95 0.31 14.15
N ALA A 57 1.43 0.55 15.37
CA ALA A 57 1.60 -0.49 16.36
C ALA A 57 0.23 -1.09 16.69
N ALA A 58 0.19 -2.38 16.98
CA ALA A 58 -0.98 -2.97 17.62
C ALA A 58 -1.12 -2.39 19.03
N LEU A 59 -2.37 -2.26 19.50
CA LEU A 59 -2.68 -1.90 20.88
C LEU A 59 -1.94 -2.84 21.83
N LYS A 60 -1.22 -2.26 22.80
CA LYS A 60 -0.37 -3.05 23.72
C LYS A 60 -1.18 -4.17 24.40
N ALA A 61 -2.40 -3.87 24.83
CA ALA A 61 -3.31 -4.84 25.44
C ALA A 61 -3.68 -5.99 24.48
N ALA A 62 -3.86 -5.70 23.19
CA ALA A 62 -4.19 -6.72 22.17
C ALA A 62 -3.02 -7.68 21.91
N ILE A 63 -1.78 -7.19 22.03
CA ILE A 63 -0.58 -8.04 21.94
C ILE A 63 -0.47 -8.94 23.18
N GLU A 64 -0.67 -8.38 24.36
CA GLU A 64 -0.50 -9.10 25.63
C GLU A 64 -1.56 -10.19 25.83
N SER A 65 -2.77 -9.98 25.30
CA SER A 65 -3.89 -10.92 25.35
C SER A 65 -3.81 -12.08 24.35
N LEU A 66 -2.78 -12.15 23.50
CA LEU A 66 -2.65 -13.24 22.54
C LEU A 66 -2.57 -14.60 23.26
N PRO A 67 -3.31 -15.64 22.82
CA PRO A 67 -3.22 -16.96 23.41
C PRO A 67 -1.78 -17.49 23.43
N ARG A 68 -1.34 -17.99 24.58
CA ARG A 68 -0.11 -18.79 24.68
C ARG A 68 -0.44 -20.24 24.39
N VAL A 69 0.34 -20.84 23.51
CA VAL A 69 0.19 -22.22 23.07
C VAL A 69 1.51 -22.94 23.30
N THR A 70 1.46 -24.10 23.92
CA THR A 70 2.62 -24.98 24.07
C THR A 70 2.85 -25.75 22.79
N VAL A 71 4.07 -25.72 22.27
CA VAL A 71 4.43 -26.45 21.07
C VAL A 71 4.49 -27.95 21.39
N THR A 72 3.67 -28.75 20.71
CA THR A 72 3.71 -30.22 20.82
C THR A 72 4.34 -30.85 19.59
N ALA A 73 4.82 -32.08 19.72
CA ALA A 73 5.48 -32.80 18.63
C ALA A 73 4.51 -33.23 17.51
N GLU A 74 3.20 -33.20 17.75
CA GLU A 74 2.19 -33.70 16.80
C GLU A 74 1.76 -32.69 15.72
N GLU A 75 2.15 -31.41 15.83
CA GLU A 75 1.66 -30.35 14.95
C GLU A 75 2.69 -29.96 13.86
N GLU A 76 2.67 -30.67 12.74
CA GLU A 76 3.65 -30.46 11.67
C GLU A 76 3.55 -29.11 10.93
N SER A 77 2.40 -28.43 10.99
CA SER A 77 2.18 -27.17 10.29
C SER A 77 2.84 -25.96 10.97
N TYR A 78 3.37 -26.12 12.19
CA TYR A 78 3.93 -25.03 12.99
C TYR A 78 5.36 -25.31 13.46
N LYS A 79 6.19 -25.97 12.65
CA LYS A 79 7.56 -26.35 13.04
C LYS A 79 8.54 -25.19 13.20
N ALA A 80 8.32 -24.04 12.54
CA ALA A 80 9.26 -22.92 12.56
C ALA A 80 8.62 -21.53 12.65
N CYS A 81 9.31 -20.62 13.34
CA CYS A 81 8.93 -19.23 13.48
C CYS A 81 9.40 -18.44 12.25
N SER A 82 8.47 -17.91 11.44
CA SER A 82 8.84 -17.17 10.22
C SER A 82 9.49 -15.80 10.46
N ILE A 83 9.62 -15.37 11.72
CA ILE A 83 10.25 -14.09 12.10
C ILE A 83 11.76 -14.27 12.32
N CYS A 84 12.17 -15.30 13.08
CA CYS A 84 13.58 -15.60 13.33
C CYS A 84 14.13 -16.73 12.45
N MET A 85 13.26 -17.42 11.70
CA MET A 85 13.60 -18.56 10.83
C MET A 85 14.15 -19.78 11.60
N GLU A 86 13.88 -19.87 12.90
CA GLU A 86 14.27 -20.98 13.77
C GLU A 86 13.08 -21.89 14.04
N GLU A 87 13.37 -23.18 14.28
CA GLU A 87 12.38 -24.16 14.72
C GLU A 87 11.90 -23.86 16.14
N PHE A 88 10.69 -24.31 16.47
CA PHE A 88 10.21 -24.24 17.84
C PHE A 88 10.72 -25.41 18.67
N ASP A 89 11.16 -25.13 19.90
CA ASP A 89 11.48 -26.19 20.86
C ASP A 89 10.19 -26.85 21.36
N ILE A 90 10.17 -28.18 21.44
CA ILE A 90 9.04 -28.93 22.00
C ILE A 90 8.86 -28.53 23.47
N GLY A 91 7.64 -28.19 23.86
CA GLY A 91 7.31 -27.70 25.20
C GLY A 91 7.58 -26.20 25.42
N SER A 92 8.10 -25.48 24.42
CA SER A 92 8.24 -24.03 24.49
C SER A 92 6.90 -23.30 24.32
N GLU A 93 6.85 -22.05 24.81
CA GLU A 93 5.70 -21.17 24.64
C GLU A 93 5.76 -20.41 23.31
N ALA A 94 4.77 -20.64 22.46
CA ALA A 94 4.46 -19.82 21.30
C ALA A 94 3.24 -18.93 21.57
N ARG A 95 3.11 -17.85 20.80
CA ARG A 95 1.88 -17.03 20.76
C ARG A 95 1.14 -17.33 19.48
N GLU A 96 -0.17 -17.52 19.60
CA GLU A 96 -1.07 -17.71 18.47
C GLU A 96 -1.81 -16.42 18.15
N MET A 97 -1.75 -15.99 16.90
CA MET A 97 -2.52 -14.87 16.38
C MET A 97 -4.01 -15.23 16.21
N PRO A 98 -4.94 -14.27 16.15
CA PRO A 98 -6.34 -14.55 15.82
C PRO A 98 -6.53 -15.27 14.47
N CYS A 99 -5.60 -15.07 13.53
CA CYS A 99 -5.53 -15.76 12.25
C CYS A 99 -4.89 -17.16 12.31
N LYS A 100 -4.64 -17.70 13.51
CA LYS A 100 -4.06 -19.03 13.79
C LYS A 100 -2.59 -19.24 13.43
N HIS A 101 -1.89 -18.22 12.95
CA HIS A 101 -0.45 -18.27 12.79
C HIS A 101 0.29 -18.16 14.13
N ARG A 102 1.38 -18.91 14.27
CA ARG A 102 2.15 -19.02 15.51
C ARG A 102 3.58 -18.54 15.35
N PHE A 103 4.11 -17.94 16.41
CA PHE A 103 5.43 -17.35 16.46
C PHE A 103 5.98 -17.46 17.89
N HIS A 104 7.30 -17.39 18.07
CA HIS A 104 7.86 -17.22 19.42
C HIS A 104 7.28 -15.97 20.09
N SER A 105 6.96 -16.04 21.38
CA SER A 105 6.31 -14.94 22.10
C SER A 105 7.06 -13.62 21.91
N GLY A 106 8.38 -13.63 22.12
CA GLY A 106 9.21 -12.43 21.94
C GLY A 106 9.30 -11.93 20.50
N CYS A 107 9.22 -12.83 19.50
CA CYS A 107 9.29 -12.45 18.09
C CYS A 107 8.03 -11.69 17.66
N VAL A 108 6.84 -12.25 17.95
CA VAL A 108 5.59 -11.61 17.52
C VAL A 108 5.29 -10.34 18.31
N GLU A 109 5.62 -10.29 19.59
CA GLU A 109 5.43 -9.08 20.40
C GLU A 109 6.25 -7.91 19.84
N LYS A 110 7.53 -8.13 19.49
CA LYS A 110 8.38 -7.10 18.85
C LYS A 110 7.84 -6.70 17.48
N TRP A 111 7.37 -7.65 16.69
CA TRP A 111 6.84 -7.39 15.36
C TRP A 111 5.55 -6.55 15.40
N LEU A 112 4.60 -6.92 16.25
CA LEU A 112 3.31 -6.25 16.35
C LEU A 112 3.42 -4.83 16.90
N ARG A 113 4.41 -4.55 17.75
CA ARG A 113 4.75 -3.17 18.17
C ARG A 113 5.23 -2.27 17.02
N LEU A 114 5.67 -2.84 15.91
CA LEU A 114 6.20 -2.09 14.76
C LEU A 114 5.25 -2.04 13.57
N ARG A 115 4.55 -3.15 13.29
CA ARG A 115 3.76 -3.33 12.06
C ARG A 115 2.27 -3.64 12.30
N GLY A 116 1.87 -3.91 13.54
CA GLY A 116 0.47 -4.13 13.91
C GLY A 116 -0.25 -5.25 13.15
N SER A 117 0.49 -6.13 12.46
CA SER A 117 -0.08 -7.10 11.52
C SER A 117 0.69 -8.40 11.48
N CYS A 118 0.00 -9.50 11.13
CA CYS A 118 0.60 -10.83 11.00
C CYS A 118 1.64 -10.86 9.86
N PRO A 119 2.86 -11.37 10.11
CA PRO A 119 3.89 -11.53 9.07
C PRO A 119 3.48 -12.39 7.87
N LEU A 120 2.60 -13.38 8.08
CA LEU A 120 2.26 -14.40 7.07
C LEU A 120 1.04 -13.99 6.23
N CYS A 121 -0.06 -13.60 6.88
CA CYS A 121 -1.32 -13.32 6.19
C CYS A 121 -1.77 -11.85 6.23
N ARG A 122 -0.96 -10.96 6.83
CA ARG A 122 -1.27 -9.52 6.97
C ARG A 122 -2.55 -9.20 7.74
N TYR A 123 -3.10 -10.15 8.50
CA TYR A 123 -4.19 -9.88 9.45
C TYR A 123 -3.79 -8.73 10.38
N VAL A 124 -4.61 -7.68 10.44
CA VAL A 124 -4.35 -6.47 11.22
C VAL A 124 -4.91 -6.64 12.63
N MET A 125 -4.09 -6.40 13.64
CA MET A 125 -4.52 -6.38 15.03
C MET A 125 -5.28 -5.07 15.32
N PRO A 126 -6.15 -5.04 16.35
CA PRO A 126 -6.71 -3.78 16.85
C PRO A 126 -5.58 -2.78 17.11
N LEU A 127 -5.65 -1.63 16.43
CA LEU A 127 -4.65 -0.57 16.49
C LEU A 127 -5.08 0.43 17.56
N GLU A 128 -4.12 1.06 18.23
CA GLU A 128 -4.43 2.27 18.98
C GLU A 128 -4.90 3.31 17.96
N GLU A 129 -6.13 3.79 18.07
CA GLU A 129 -6.55 4.97 17.35
C GLU A 129 -5.68 6.11 17.87
N GLU A 130 -4.71 6.55 17.07
CA GLU A 130 -4.12 7.87 17.26
C GLU A 130 -5.27 8.87 17.14
N GLU A 131 -5.86 9.27 18.27
CA GLU A 131 -6.52 10.57 18.36
C GLU A 131 -5.46 11.62 18.01
N SER A 132 -5.42 12.03 16.75
CA SER A 132 -4.68 13.21 16.29
C SER A 132 -5.47 13.94 15.22
#